data_AF-A0A080Z9H4-F1
#
_entry.id   AF-A0A080Z9H4-F1
#
_cell.length_a   1.000
_cell.length_b   1.000
_cell.length_c   1.000
_cell.angle_alpha   90.00
_cell.angle_beta   90.00
_cell.angle_gamma   90.00
#
_symmetry.space_group_name_H-M   'P 1'
#
loop_
_entity.id
_entity.type
_entity.pdbx_description
1 polymer ?
#
loop_
_entity_poly.entity_id
_entity_poly.type
_entity_poly.pdbx_seq_one_letter_code
_entity_poly.pdbx_strand_id
1 'polypeptide(L)'
;TSFPRSVLGHEEGCNRRCNALGYLNTKFDRFCTTSSHSFAGSCENSLQESLYLAISWNARTSMRGITATHPIPADEIIEQYSGHLEHFGPPCHNARPNEGNRMHLKMKTTRNAYVSLDAVVVDYYG
;
A
#
# COMPACT_ATOMS: atom_id res chain seq x y z
N THR A 1 5.97 11.08 15.84
CA THR A 1 4.78 10.45 16.48
C THR A 1 4.88 8.96 16.27
N SER A 2 5.19 8.19 17.31
CA SER A 2 5.31 6.73 17.19
C SER A 2 3.91 6.13 17.01
N PHE A 3 3.75 5.31 15.97
CA PHE A 3 2.62 4.39 15.90
C PHE A 3 2.63 3.53 17.18
N PRO A 4 1.47 3.24 17.79
CA PRO A 4 1.44 2.34 18.93
C PRO A 4 2.00 1.00 18.47
N ARG A 5 3.15 0.61 19.03
CA ARG A 5 3.59 -0.79 19.09
C ARG A 5 2.54 -1.50 19.94
N SER A 6 1.43 -1.91 19.31
CA SER A 6 0.50 -2.83 19.92
C SER A 6 1.30 -4.07 20.29
N VAL A 7 1.25 -4.40 21.57
CA VAL A 7 1.82 -5.58 22.22
C VAL A 7 1.87 -6.74 21.23
N LEU A 8 3.08 -7.07 20.77
CA LEU A 8 3.36 -8.29 20.03
C LEU A 8 3.17 -9.44 21.02
N GLY A 9 1.91 -9.84 21.23
CA GLY A 9 1.60 -11.12 21.83
C GLY A 9 2.28 -12.18 20.99
N HIS A 10 3.00 -13.09 21.66
CA HIS A 10 3.76 -14.19 21.07
C HIS A 10 3.02 -14.80 19.87
N GLU A 11 3.43 -14.45 18.65
CA GLU A 11 2.79 -14.93 17.43
C GLU A 11 3.33 -16.31 17.11
N GLU A 12 2.60 -17.36 17.48
CA GLU A 12 2.77 -18.64 16.80
C GLU A 12 2.48 -18.40 15.31
N GLY A 13 3.55 -18.38 14.51
CA GLY A 13 3.49 -18.06 13.11
C GLY A 13 2.47 -18.91 12.35
N CYS A 14 1.82 -18.30 11.36
CA CYS A 14 0.85 -19.01 10.53
C CYS A 14 1.54 -20.13 9.73
N ASN A 15 1.14 -21.37 9.98
CA ASN A 15 1.81 -22.55 9.42
C ASN A 15 1.36 -22.92 7.99
N ARG A 16 0.38 -22.22 7.39
CA ARG A 16 0.08 -22.20 5.93
C ARG A 16 -1.22 -21.47 5.57
N ARG A 17 -2.29 -21.64 6.37
CA ARG A 17 -3.62 -21.11 6.08
C ARG A 17 -4.06 -20.12 7.16
N CYS A 18 -3.96 -18.83 6.87
CA CYS A 18 -4.41 -17.82 7.82
C CYS A 18 -5.91 -17.62 7.62
N ASN A 19 -6.71 -18.28 8.47
CA ASN A 19 -8.15 -18.08 8.50
C ASN A 19 -8.55 -17.07 9.60
N ALA A 20 -9.73 -16.46 9.44
CA ALA A 20 -10.24 -15.43 10.34
C ALA A 20 -10.51 -15.92 11.78
N LEU A 21 -10.54 -17.24 12.00
CA LEU A 21 -10.77 -17.84 13.32
C LEU A 21 -9.47 -18.01 14.11
N GLY A 22 -8.35 -18.28 13.43
CA GLY A 22 -7.07 -18.61 14.05
C GLY A 22 -6.07 -17.45 14.12
N TYR A 23 -6.26 -16.37 13.34
CA TYR A 23 -5.24 -15.34 13.18
C TYR A 23 -5.79 -13.92 13.29
N LEU A 24 -5.11 -13.08 14.09
CA LEU A 24 -5.50 -11.70 14.36
C LEU A 24 -5.47 -10.82 13.10
N ASN A 25 -4.50 -11.00 12.22
CA ASN A 25 -4.42 -10.21 10.98
C ASN A 25 -5.67 -10.42 10.12
N THR A 26 -6.02 -11.67 9.84
CA THR A 26 -7.25 -12.01 9.10
C THR A 26 -8.52 -11.56 9.83
N LYS A 27 -8.56 -11.65 11.17
CA LYS A 27 -9.70 -11.17 11.97
C LYS A 27 -9.93 -9.66 11.91
N PHE A 28 -8.87 -8.89 11.67
CA PHE A 28 -8.91 -7.42 11.62
C PHE A 28 -8.74 -6.89 10.18
N ASP A 29 -9.01 -7.72 9.16
CA ASP A 29 -8.90 -7.36 7.74
C ASP A 29 -7.52 -6.78 7.37
N ARG A 30 -6.46 -7.35 7.93
CA ARG A 30 -5.06 -6.98 7.66
C ARG A 30 -4.33 -8.09 6.94
N PHE A 31 -3.55 -7.71 5.94
CA PHE A 31 -2.59 -8.62 5.31
C PHE A 31 -1.45 -8.94 6.27
N CYS A 32 -0.93 -10.14 6.12
CA CYS A 32 0.27 -10.60 6.78
C CYS A 32 1.52 -10.03 6.10
N THR A 33 2.51 -9.68 6.91
CA THR A 33 3.79 -9.08 6.47
C THR A 33 4.95 -9.94 6.95
N THR A 34 6.15 -9.71 6.39
CA THR A 34 7.41 -10.32 6.86
C THR A 34 7.68 -10.08 8.35
N SER A 35 7.23 -8.93 8.87
CA SER A 35 7.39 -8.53 10.27
C SER A 35 6.38 -9.15 11.25
N SER A 36 5.34 -9.82 10.76
CA SER A 36 4.29 -10.45 11.57
C SER A 36 4.32 -11.98 11.50
N HIS A 37 5.42 -12.58 11.01
CA HIS A 37 5.48 -14.00 10.70
C HIS A 37 6.81 -14.68 11.00
N SER A 38 6.74 -15.94 11.42
CA SER A 38 7.86 -16.89 11.45
C SER A 38 8.30 -17.38 10.04
N PHE A 39 7.51 -17.12 8.99
CA PHE A 39 7.70 -17.59 7.61
C PHE A 39 7.80 -16.45 6.57
N ALA A 40 8.37 -15.30 6.93
CA ALA A 40 8.71 -14.23 5.98
C ALA A 40 7.55 -13.75 5.06
N GLY A 41 6.30 -13.84 5.51
CA GLY A 41 5.16 -13.34 4.72
C GLY A 41 4.74 -14.22 3.53
N SER A 42 4.93 -15.55 3.59
CA SER A 42 4.51 -16.47 2.50
C SER A 42 3.22 -17.26 2.79
N CYS A 43 2.29 -16.70 3.59
CA CYS A 43 1.01 -17.34 3.88
C CYS A 43 -0.09 -16.88 2.91
N GLU A 44 -1.23 -17.58 2.86
CA GLU A 44 -2.35 -17.21 1.97
C GLU A 44 -2.95 -15.81 2.26
N ASN A 45 -2.67 -15.20 3.41
CA ASN A 45 -3.11 -13.85 3.76
C ASN A 45 -1.98 -12.81 3.58
N SER A 46 -0.87 -13.16 2.94
CA SER A 46 0.20 -12.20 2.68
C SER A 46 -0.15 -11.25 1.54
N LEU A 47 0.43 -10.06 1.60
CA LEU A 47 0.40 -9.14 0.48
C LEU A 47 1.41 -9.62 -0.57
N GLN A 48 0.94 -10.27 -1.63
CA GLN A 48 1.76 -10.67 -2.77
C GLN A 48 1.32 -9.90 -4.01
N GLU A 49 2.21 -9.05 -4.51
CA GLU A 49 1.97 -8.22 -5.69
C GLU A 49 2.21 -8.99 -6.99
N SER A 50 1.56 -8.54 -8.07
CA SER A 50 1.63 -9.18 -9.37
C SER A 50 2.98 -8.92 -10.05
N LEU A 51 3.57 -9.98 -10.61
CA LEU A 51 4.81 -9.88 -11.39
C LEU A 51 4.54 -9.54 -12.87
N TYR A 52 3.29 -9.33 -13.25
CA TYR A 52 2.88 -9.22 -14.65
C TYR A 52 2.70 -7.78 -15.13
N LEU A 53 3.22 -6.79 -14.42
CA LEU A 53 3.06 -5.39 -14.78
C LEU A 53 4.29 -4.82 -15.48
N ALA A 54 4.06 -3.95 -16.46
CA ALA A 54 5.11 -3.20 -17.13
C ALA A 54 4.69 -1.74 -17.38
N ILE A 55 5.67 -0.84 -17.35
CA ILE A 55 5.49 0.54 -17.78
C ILE A 55 5.56 0.58 -19.31
N SER A 56 4.50 1.05 -19.94
CA SER A 56 4.35 1.12 -21.40
C SER A 56 3.95 2.52 -21.85
N TRP A 57 4.23 2.86 -23.10
CA TRP A 57 3.82 4.14 -23.69
C TRP A 57 2.42 4.03 -24.28
N ASN A 58 1.60 5.03 -24.00
CA ASN A 58 0.34 5.25 -24.70
C ASN A 58 0.62 5.89 -26.07
N ALA A 59 0.37 5.15 -27.15
CA ALA A 59 0.64 5.62 -28.51
C ALA A 59 -0.18 6.87 -28.93
N ARG A 60 -1.31 7.14 -28.26
CA ARG A 60 -2.18 8.29 -28.55
C ARG A 60 -1.76 9.55 -27.80
N THR A 61 -1.41 9.41 -26.52
CA THR A 61 -1.12 10.56 -25.64
C THR A 61 0.37 10.77 -25.39
N SER A 62 1.22 9.84 -25.81
CA SER A 62 2.65 9.81 -25.48
C SER A 62 2.92 9.88 -23.98
N MET A 63 1.99 9.39 -23.14
CA MET A 63 2.17 9.28 -21.69
C MET A 63 2.57 7.85 -21.31
N ARG A 64 3.34 7.69 -20.23
CA ARG A 64 3.60 6.37 -19.64
C ARG A 64 2.39 5.90 -18.83
N GLY A 65 2.09 4.61 -18.88
CA GLY A 65 1.07 3.96 -18.07
C GLY A 65 1.47 2.54 -17.68
N ILE A 66 0.74 1.95 -16.74
CA ILE A 66 0.96 0.56 -16.32
C ILE A 66 0.09 -0.36 -17.18
N THR A 67 0.67 -1.43 -17.71
CA THR A 67 -0.01 -2.42 -18.54
C THR A 67 0.28 -3.83 -18.03
N ALA A 68 -0.72 -4.72 -18.10
CA ALA A 68 -0.53 -6.13 -17.84
C ALA A 68 0.16 -6.80 -19.04
N THR A 69 1.28 -7.47 -18.78
CA THR A 69 2.04 -8.26 -19.76
C THR A 69 1.47 -9.66 -19.95
N HIS A 70 0.70 -10.13 -18.97
CA HIS A 70 0.03 -11.44 -18.95
C HIS A 70 -1.38 -11.28 -18.35
N PRO A 71 -2.30 -12.24 -18.59
CA PRO A 71 -3.59 -12.25 -17.91
C PRO A 71 -3.39 -12.30 -16.39
N ILE A 72 -3.98 -11.32 -15.69
CA ILE A 72 -3.99 -11.26 -14.22
C ILE A 72 -5.31 -11.90 -13.76
N PRO A 73 -5.27 -12.96 -12.94
CA PRO A 73 -6.44 -13.54 -12.30
C PRO A 73 -7.27 -12.50 -11.53
N ALA A 74 -8.57 -12.77 -11.39
CA ALA A 74 -9.38 -12.02 -10.45
C ALA A 74 -8.81 -12.18 -9.03
N ASP A 75 -8.94 -11.12 -8.22
CA ASP A 75 -8.51 -11.07 -6.82
C ASP A 75 -6.98 -11.09 -6.59
N GLU A 76 -6.17 -11.04 -7.65
CA GLU A 76 -4.73 -10.81 -7.53
C GLU A 76 -4.43 -9.35 -7.22
N ILE A 77 -3.54 -9.12 -6.25
CA ILE A 77 -3.10 -7.78 -5.87
C ILE A 77 -2.12 -7.29 -6.93
N ILE A 78 -2.43 -6.16 -7.55
CA ILE A 78 -1.65 -5.61 -8.67
C ILE A 78 -0.35 -5.01 -8.14
N GLU A 79 -0.41 -3.93 -7.35
CA GLU A 79 0.75 -3.23 -6.78
C GLU A 79 0.28 -2.25 -5.69
N GLN A 80 1.16 -1.92 -4.74
CA GLN A 80 0.95 -0.87 -3.75
C GLN A 80 1.20 0.53 -4.31
N TYR A 81 0.24 1.45 -4.10
CA TYR A 81 0.49 2.87 -4.31
C TYR A 81 1.48 3.40 -3.27
N SER A 82 2.70 3.72 -3.71
CA SER A 82 3.78 4.20 -2.86
C SER A 82 4.08 5.68 -3.12
N GLY A 83 4.40 6.43 -2.05
CA GLY A 83 4.71 7.85 -2.14
C GLY A 83 5.04 8.47 -0.79
N HIS A 84 5.37 9.76 -0.78
CA HIS A 84 5.59 10.52 0.44
C HIS A 84 4.26 10.75 1.16
N LEU A 85 4.21 10.41 2.45
CA LEU A 85 3.03 10.62 3.27
C LEU A 85 2.93 12.10 3.67
N GLU A 86 1.91 12.80 3.18
CA GLU A 86 1.70 14.22 3.43
C GLU A 86 0.43 14.46 4.25
N HIS A 87 0.50 15.46 5.15
CA HIS A 87 -0.63 15.90 5.96
C HIS A 87 -1.19 17.22 5.42
N PHE A 88 -2.52 17.33 5.31
CA PHE A 88 -3.20 18.57 4.93
C PHE A 88 -4.33 18.89 5.90
N GLY A 89 -4.35 20.12 6.40
CA GLY A 89 -5.53 20.67 7.05
C GLY A 89 -6.59 21.04 6.01
N PRO A 90 -7.88 21.13 6.38
CA PRO A 90 -8.85 21.84 5.57
C PRO A 90 -8.45 23.32 5.45
N PRO A 91 -8.47 23.93 4.26
CA PRO A 91 -8.74 23.34 2.94
C PRO A 91 -7.49 22.69 2.30
N CYS A 92 -7.71 21.67 1.47
CA CYS A 92 -6.69 20.96 0.67
C CYS A 92 -5.87 21.85 -0.28
N HIS A 93 -6.13 23.17 -0.31
CA HIS A 93 -5.42 24.19 -1.08
C HIS A 93 -3.96 24.35 -0.68
N ASN A 94 -3.59 24.09 0.59
CA ASN A 94 -2.20 24.27 1.05
C ASN A 94 -1.27 23.12 0.66
N ALA A 95 -1.78 22.21 -0.15
CA ALA A 95 -1.04 21.17 -0.82
C ALA A 95 0.08 21.74 -1.70
N ARG A 96 1.26 21.10 -1.69
CA ARG A 96 2.22 21.30 -2.78
C ARG A 96 1.53 20.99 -4.11
N PRO A 97 1.76 21.78 -5.18
CA PRO A 97 1.30 21.43 -6.51
C PRO A 97 1.73 20.00 -6.84
N ASN A 98 0.81 19.23 -7.39
CA ASN A 98 1.06 17.86 -7.81
C ASN A 98 0.40 17.70 -9.19
N GLU A 99 1.12 17.08 -10.13
CA GLU A 99 0.69 16.83 -11.51
C GLU A 99 -0.36 15.70 -11.64
N GLY A 100 -1.16 15.46 -10.60
CA GLY A 100 -2.20 14.42 -10.57
C GLY A 100 -1.78 13.08 -9.97
N ASN A 101 -0.56 12.97 -9.45
CA ASN A 101 0.04 11.82 -8.77
C ASN A 101 -0.22 11.80 -7.25
N ARG A 102 -1.37 12.30 -6.80
CA ARG A 102 -1.72 12.32 -5.37
C ARG A 102 -2.88 11.40 -5.07
N MET A 103 -2.65 10.44 -4.18
CA MET A 103 -3.72 9.59 -3.65
C MET A 103 -4.19 10.12 -2.28
N HIS A 104 -5.39 10.68 -2.24
CA HIS A 104 -6.02 11.12 -0.99
C HIS A 104 -6.57 9.93 -0.20
N LEU A 105 -6.16 9.81 1.06
CA LEU A 105 -6.69 8.80 1.98
C LEU A 105 -7.94 9.35 2.66
N LYS A 106 -9.00 8.54 2.73
CA LYS A 106 -10.27 8.91 3.38
C LYS A 106 -10.16 9.09 4.90
N MET A 107 -9.06 8.62 5.50
CA MET A 107 -8.87 8.64 6.95
C MET A 107 -8.64 10.07 7.45
N LYS A 108 -9.36 10.44 8.51
CA LYS A 108 -9.06 11.61 9.31
C LYS A 108 -8.06 11.25 10.39
N THR A 109 -7.00 12.05 10.49
CA THR A 109 -6.12 11.99 11.65
C THR A 109 -6.84 12.47 12.91
N THR A 110 -6.26 12.20 14.08
CA THR A 110 -6.75 12.69 15.38
C THR A 110 -6.88 14.22 15.47
N ARG A 111 -6.27 14.96 14.54
CA ARG A 111 -6.32 16.42 14.45
C ARG A 111 -7.29 16.94 13.38
N ASN A 112 -8.23 16.11 12.90
CA ASN A 112 -9.17 16.43 11.82
C ASN A 112 -8.47 16.89 10.52
N ALA A 113 -7.22 16.46 10.32
CA ALA A 113 -6.47 16.65 9.09
C ALA A 113 -6.58 15.42 8.20
N TYR A 114 -6.51 15.62 6.89
CA TYR A 114 -6.46 14.57 5.87
C TYR A 114 -5.01 14.17 5.60
N VAL A 115 -4.85 12.96 5.06
CA VAL A 115 -3.55 12.41 4.67
C VAL A 115 -3.60 12.03 3.20
N SER A 116 -2.50 12.21 2.49
CA SER A 116 -2.34 11.66 1.14
C SER A 116 -0.97 11.01 0.97
N LEU A 117 -0.86 10.22 -0.09
CA LEU A 117 0.41 9.74 -0.62
C LEU A 117 0.72 10.54 -1.89
N ASP A 118 1.85 11.23 -1.88
CA ASP A 118 2.37 11.95 -3.03
C ASP A 118 3.45 11.12 -3.72
N ALA A 119 3.17 10.62 -4.93
CA ALA A 119 4.09 9.79 -5.70
C ALA A 119 5.09 10.61 -6.55
N VAL A 120 5.29 11.90 -6.24
CA VAL A 120 6.30 12.73 -6.92
C VAL A 120 7.66 12.01 -6.92
N VAL A 121 8.23 11.90 -8.12
CA VAL A 121 9.58 11.42 -8.34
C VAL A 121 10.52 12.36 -7.59
N VAL A 122 11.12 11.86 -6.51
CA VAL A 122 12.29 12.53 -5.93
C VAL A 122 13.44 12.23 -6.89
N ASP A 123 13.71 13.15 -7.80
CA ASP A 123 14.97 13.14 -8.55
C ASP A 123 16.10 13.27 -7.53
N TYR A 124 16.65 12.14 -7.08
CA TYR A 124 17.95 12.13 -6.42
C TYR A 124 19.03 12.30 -7.49
N TYR A 125 19.17 13.54 -7.96
CA TYR A 125 20.36 14.00 -8.66
C TYR A 125 20.87 15.26 -7.98
N GLY A 126 21.86 15.06 -7.11
CA GLY A 126 22.82 16.05 -6.65
C GLY A 126 24.21 15.46 -6.80
#